data_AF-A0AAJ0ZL61-F1
#
_entry.id   AF-A0AAJ0ZL61-F1
#
_cell.length_a   1.000
_cell.length_b   1.000
_cell.length_c   1.000
_cell.angle_alpha   90.00
_cell.angle_beta   90.00
_cell.angle_gamma   90.00
#
_symmetry.space_group_name_H-M   'P 1'
#
loop_
_entity.id
_entity.type
_entity.pdbx_description
1 polymer ?
#
loop_
_entity_poly.entity_id
_entity_poly.type
_entity_poly.pdbx_seq_one_letter_code
_entity_poly.pdbx_strand_id
1 'polypeptide(L)'
;MSIQHLDASHAAAYRALMLEAYARHPQAFTSSVAERAAMPLSWWESRLSNPLDLLLGAFEGGELVGIVGLAFEVREKARHKATLFGLYVAQPYRHGGLGYRLVQALLQEARKRPGVRLVQLTVTAGNDAALALYQRCGFVQFGLEPLAVRVGVEYFDKLHLWREVVSPL
;
A
#
# COMPACT_ATOMS: atom_id res chain seq x y z
N MET A 1 15.68 11.87 5.17
CA MET A 1 14.37 11.32 4.79
C MET A 1 13.74 12.06 3.60
N SER A 2 13.53 11.38 2.47
CA SER A 2 12.76 11.88 1.32
C SER A 2 11.66 10.88 0.92
N ILE A 3 10.60 11.35 0.25
CA ILE A 3 9.57 10.48 -0.37
C ILE A 3 9.58 10.76 -1.87
N GLN A 4 9.67 9.71 -2.69
CA GLN A 4 9.76 9.82 -4.14
C GLN A 4 9.03 8.66 -4.83
N HIS A 5 8.75 8.83 -6.13
CA HIS A 5 8.23 7.75 -6.97
C HIS A 5 9.26 6.63 -7.11
N LEU A 6 8.78 5.39 -7.09
CA LEU A 6 9.58 4.23 -7.43
C LEU A 6 9.44 3.93 -8.92
N ASP A 7 10.54 3.49 -9.52
CA ASP A 7 10.65 3.02 -10.91
C ASP A 7 11.43 1.70 -10.94
N ALA A 8 11.61 1.11 -12.13
CA ALA A 8 12.31 -0.16 -12.28
C ALA A 8 13.71 -0.22 -11.64
N SER A 9 14.44 0.90 -11.55
CA SER A 9 15.78 0.91 -10.92
C SER A 9 15.74 0.60 -9.43
N HIS A 10 14.58 0.79 -8.78
CA HIS A 10 14.36 0.53 -7.37
C HIS A 10 13.92 -0.92 -7.07
N ALA A 11 13.78 -1.79 -8.08
CA ALA A 11 13.17 -3.12 -7.95
C ALA A 11 13.86 -4.01 -6.89
N ALA A 12 15.19 -3.95 -6.79
CA ALA A 12 15.92 -4.74 -5.79
C ALA A 12 15.60 -4.31 -4.35
N ALA A 13 15.60 -3.01 -4.08
CA ALA A 13 15.24 -2.47 -2.77
C ALA A 13 13.76 -2.70 -2.43
N TYR A 14 12.88 -2.52 -3.41
CA TYR A 14 11.46 -2.81 -3.29
C TYR A 14 11.21 -4.30 -2.94
N ARG A 15 11.86 -5.22 -3.66
CA ARG A 15 11.80 -6.66 -3.38
C ARG A 15 12.24 -6.96 -1.95
N ALA A 16 13.40 -6.45 -1.53
CA ALA A 16 13.93 -6.70 -0.19
C ALA A 16 12.95 -6.23 0.90
N LEU A 17 12.46 -4.99 0.80
CA LEU A 17 11.56 -4.41 1.78
C LEU A 17 10.20 -5.15 1.85
N MET A 18 9.65 -5.55 0.70
CA MET A 18 8.37 -6.29 0.70
C MET A 18 8.52 -7.72 1.20
N LEU A 19 9.63 -8.41 0.92
CA LEU A 19 9.89 -9.73 1.50
C LEU A 19 10.01 -9.66 3.03
N GLU A 20 10.62 -8.60 3.57
CA GLU A 20 10.60 -8.33 5.01
C GLU A 20 9.16 -8.12 5.51
N ALA A 21 8.36 -7.32 4.79
CA ALA A 21 6.97 -7.06 5.15
C ALA A 21 6.12 -8.34 5.22
N TYR A 22 6.23 -9.21 4.21
CA TYR A 22 5.52 -10.49 4.16
C TYR A 22 5.96 -11.45 5.27
N ALA A 23 7.25 -11.46 5.61
CA ALA A 23 7.77 -12.30 6.68
C ALA A 23 7.28 -11.85 8.07
N ARG A 24 7.24 -10.53 8.30
CA ARG A 24 6.91 -9.97 9.61
C ARG A 24 5.41 -9.80 9.86
N HIS A 25 4.61 -9.61 8.82
CA HIS A 25 3.17 -9.33 8.93
C HIS A 25 2.37 -10.20 7.95
N PRO A 26 2.45 -11.54 8.05
CA PRO A 26 1.85 -12.45 7.08
C PRO A 26 0.33 -12.29 6.94
N GLN A 27 -0.37 -11.88 8.00
CA GLN A 27 -1.81 -11.64 7.98
C GLN A 27 -2.20 -10.29 7.34
N ALA A 28 -1.26 -9.36 7.15
CA ALA A 28 -1.51 -8.04 6.54
C ALA A 28 -1.47 -8.07 5.01
N PHE A 29 -0.91 -9.13 4.42
CA PHE A 29 -0.73 -9.29 2.98
C PHE A 29 -1.30 -10.63 2.52
N THR A 30 -1.86 -10.67 1.32
CA THR A 30 -2.31 -11.92 0.70
C THR A 30 -1.21 -12.65 -0.06
N SER A 31 0.01 -12.10 -0.08
CA SER A 31 1.17 -12.70 -0.73
C SER A 31 2.13 -13.25 0.31
N SER A 32 2.63 -14.47 0.09
CA SER A 32 3.64 -15.08 0.95
C SER A 32 5.06 -14.73 0.52
N VAL A 33 6.01 -14.91 1.46
CA VAL A 33 7.45 -14.84 1.14
C VAL A 33 7.82 -15.87 0.08
N ALA A 34 7.31 -17.11 0.19
CA ALA A 34 7.64 -18.20 -0.72
C ALA A 34 7.26 -17.87 -2.19
N GLU A 35 6.03 -17.41 -2.41
CA GLU A 35 5.56 -17.03 -3.75
C GLU A 35 6.36 -15.85 -4.32
N ARG A 36 6.65 -14.85 -3.49
CA ARG A 36 7.25 -13.58 -3.94
C ARG A 36 8.77 -13.66 -4.08
N ALA A 37 9.44 -14.47 -3.27
CA ALA A 37 10.88 -14.68 -3.38
C ALA A 37 11.26 -15.45 -4.66
N ALA A 38 10.37 -16.34 -5.12
CA ALA A 38 10.53 -17.12 -6.35
C ALA A 38 10.35 -16.30 -7.64
N MET A 39 9.76 -15.10 -7.56
CA MET A 39 9.61 -14.23 -8.71
C MET A 39 10.96 -13.64 -9.15
N PRO A 40 11.25 -13.60 -10.47
CA PRO A 40 12.47 -12.96 -10.99
C PRO A 40 12.44 -11.45 -10.75
N LEU A 41 13.60 -10.79 -10.77
CA LEU A 41 13.68 -9.34 -10.57
C LEU A 41 12.85 -8.56 -11.60
N SER A 42 12.75 -9.04 -12.84
CA SER A 42 11.92 -8.45 -13.90
C SER A 42 10.43 -8.37 -13.57
N TRP A 43 9.93 -9.31 -12.75
CA TRP A 43 8.57 -9.21 -12.24
C TRP A 43 8.41 -8.01 -11.31
N TRP A 44 9.37 -7.78 -10.42
CA TRP A 44 9.39 -6.63 -9.51
C TRP A 44 9.56 -5.30 -10.26
N GLU A 45 10.39 -5.27 -11.30
CA GLU A 45 10.53 -4.12 -12.21
C GLU A 45 9.19 -3.80 -12.89
N SER A 46 8.48 -4.80 -13.42
CA SER A 46 7.19 -4.62 -14.07
C SER A 46 6.12 -4.02 -13.14
N ARG A 47 6.19 -4.30 -11.85
CA ARG A 47 5.27 -3.74 -10.83
C ARG A 47 5.51 -2.25 -10.61
N LEU A 48 6.74 -1.77 -10.81
CA LEU A 48 7.12 -0.36 -10.69
C LEU A 48 6.93 0.42 -11.99
N SER A 49 6.84 -0.27 -13.14
CA SER A 49 6.62 0.32 -14.46
C SER A 49 5.19 0.23 -14.97
N ASN A 50 4.26 -0.37 -14.22
CA ASN A 50 2.87 -0.52 -14.61
C ASN A 50 2.17 0.86 -14.61
N PRO A 51 1.64 1.37 -15.74
CA PRO A 51 0.99 2.68 -15.78
C PRO A 51 -0.33 2.75 -14.99
N LEU A 52 -0.84 1.61 -14.54
CA LEU A 52 -2.03 1.50 -13.68
C LEU A 52 -1.69 1.48 -12.19
N ASP A 53 -0.42 1.37 -11.84
CA ASP A 53 0.06 1.42 -10.47
C ASP A 53 0.96 2.65 -10.28
N LEU A 54 0.94 3.22 -9.09
CA LEU A 54 1.86 4.27 -8.65
C LEU A 54 2.38 3.88 -7.27
N LEU A 55 3.70 3.79 -7.13
CA LEU A 55 4.32 3.46 -5.85
C LEU A 55 5.23 4.60 -5.40
N LEU A 56 5.13 4.93 -4.11
CA LEU A 56 6.00 5.89 -3.45
C LEU A 56 6.88 5.16 -2.45
N GLY A 57 8.16 5.51 -2.41
CA GLY A 57 9.14 5.03 -1.45
C GLY A 57 9.64 6.14 -0.54
N ALA A 58 9.82 5.83 0.74
CA ALA A 58 10.54 6.67 1.69
C ALA A 58 12.00 6.23 1.78
N PHE A 59 12.93 7.18 1.66
CA PHE A 59 14.36 6.92 1.68
C PHE A 59 15.07 7.64 2.83
N GLU A 60 15.92 6.91 3.55
CA GLU A 60 16.84 7.44 4.56
C GLU A 60 18.27 6.97 4.24
N GLY A 61 19.22 7.89 4.13
CA GLY A 61 20.61 7.54 3.75
C GLY A 61 20.75 6.76 2.44
N GLY A 62 19.79 6.85 1.51
CA GLY A 62 19.74 6.06 0.27
C GLY A 62 19.08 4.68 0.41
N GLU A 63 18.72 4.26 1.62
CA GLU A 63 17.99 3.02 1.89
C GLU A 63 16.48 3.23 1.76
N LEU A 64 15.78 2.30 1.10
CA LEU A 64 14.31 2.29 1.04
C LEU A 64 13.74 1.74 2.36
N VAL A 65 13.15 2.62 3.17
CA VAL A 65 12.71 2.31 4.54
C VAL A 65 11.19 2.30 4.71
N GLY A 66 10.45 2.65 3.66
CA GLY A 66 9.00 2.55 3.64
C GLY A 66 8.45 2.64 2.23
N ILE A 67 7.24 2.13 2.04
CA ILE A 67 6.61 2.06 0.73
C ILE A 67 5.09 2.12 0.86
N VAL A 68 4.42 2.65 -0.15
CA VAL A 68 2.96 2.58 -0.33
C VAL A 68 2.63 2.62 -1.83
N GLY A 69 1.59 1.90 -2.24
CA GLY A 69 1.12 1.85 -3.62
C GLY A 69 -0.32 2.29 -3.78
N LEU A 70 -0.66 2.73 -5.00
CA LEU A 70 -2.00 3.05 -5.45
C LEU A 70 -2.25 2.37 -6.80
N ALA A 71 -3.34 1.61 -6.92
CA ALA A 71 -3.78 0.97 -8.15
C ALA A 71 -5.02 1.70 -8.69
N PHE A 72 -5.04 2.04 -9.98
CA PHE A 72 -6.16 2.75 -10.62
C PHE A 72 -7.09 1.79 -11.36
N GLU A 73 -8.40 1.98 -11.21
CA GLU A 73 -9.39 1.21 -11.95
C GLU A 73 -9.45 1.59 -13.43
N VAL A 74 -9.49 0.59 -14.32
CA VAL A 74 -9.57 0.80 -15.78
C VAL A 74 -10.98 0.69 -16.33
N ARG A 75 -11.87 0.01 -15.62
CA ARG A 75 -13.23 -0.22 -16.08
C ARG A 75 -13.98 1.11 -16.11
N GLU A 76 -14.58 1.44 -17.26
CA GLU A 76 -15.16 2.76 -17.53
C GLU A 76 -16.05 3.28 -16.38
N LYS A 77 -16.95 2.43 -15.87
CA LYS A 77 -17.91 2.76 -14.80
C LYS A 77 -17.30 2.81 -13.40
N ALA A 78 -16.07 2.33 -13.23
CA ALA A 78 -15.35 2.27 -11.95
C ALA A 78 -14.07 3.13 -11.92
N ARG A 79 -13.66 3.74 -13.04
CA ARG A 79 -12.41 4.52 -13.19
C ARG A 79 -12.24 5.68 -12.20
N HIS A 80 -13.30 6.04 -11.49
CA HIS A 80 -13.29 7.04 -10.44
C HIS A 80 -12.69 6.52 -9.11
N LYS A 81 -12.34 5.24 -9.03
CA LYS A 81 -11.79 4.59 -7.84
C LYS A 81 -10.31 4.28 -8.02
N ALA A 82 -9.58 4.34 -6.91
CA ALA A 82 -8.24 3.80 -6.79
C ALA A 82 -8.12 3.00 -5.48
N THR A 83 -7.19 2.06 -5.43
CA THR A 83 -6.96 1.20 -4.26
C THR A 83 -5.57 1.42 -3.70
N LEU A 84 -5.47 1.87 -2.45
CA LEU A 84 -4.21 1.92 -1.71
C LEU A 84 -3.82 0.51 -1.29
N PHE A 85 -2.58 0.11 -1.57
CA PHE A 85 -2.04 -1.19 -1.21
C PHE A 85 -0.58 -1.10 -0.76
N GLY A 86 -0.05 -2.20 -0.23
CA GLY A 86 1.39 -2.37 -0.04
C GLY A 86 2.04 -1.43 0.98
N LEU A 87 1.28 -0.79 1.87
CA LEU A 87 1.86 0.09 2.88
C LEU A 87 2.77 -0.72 3.82
N TYR A 88 4.04 -0.34 3.91
CA TYR A 88 4.97 -0.89 4.88
C TYR A 88 6.00 0.14 5.31
N VAL A 89 6.43 0.06 6.56
CA VAL A 89 7.54 0.84 7.11
C VAL A 89 8.46 -0.11 7.87
N ALA A 90 9.75 -0.08 7.55
CA ALA A 90 10.77 -0.87 8.24
C ALA A 90 10.77 -0.55 9.74
N GLN A 91 10.95 -1.59 10.56
CA GLN A 91 10.76 -1.51 12.03
C GLN A 91 11.51 -0.35 12.72
N PRO A 92 12.79 -0.04 12.39
CA PRO A 92 13.51 1.07 13.03
C PRO A 92 12.90 2.45 12.76
N TYR A 93 12.08 2.59 11.72
CA TYR A 93 11.51 3.86 11.26
C TYR A 93 10.01 4.00 11.58
N ARG A 94 9.45 3.05 12.34
CA ARG A 94 8.08 3.11 12.83
C ARG A 94 7.94 4.12 13.96
N HIS A 95 6.70 4.46 14.31
CA HIS A 95 6.34 5.41 15.37
C HIS A 95 6.84 6.87 15.18
N GLY A 96 7.66 7.16 14.17
CA GLY A 96 8.08 8.51 13.77
C GLY A 96 7.17 9.18 12.71
N GLY A 97 5.91 8.74 12.58
CA GLY A 97 4.95 9.33 11.64
C GLY A 97 5.21 9.07 10.15
N LEU A 98 6.16 8.19 9.79
CA LEU A 98 6.51 7.92 8.39
C LEU A 98 5.35 7.32 7.58
N GLY A 99 4.60 6.37 8.15
CA GLY A 99 3.42 5.81 7.51
C GLY A 99 2.35 6.86 7.18
N TYR A 100 2.16 7.84 8.06
CA TYR A 100 1.25 8.96 7.82
C TYR A 100 1.73 9.81 6.65
N ARG A 101 3.01 10.17 6.62
CA ARG A 101 3.59 10.95 5.52
C ARG A 101 3.48 10.24 4.17
N LEU A 102 3.73 8.92 4.13
CA LEU A 102 3.57 8.10 2.93
C LEU A 102 2.11 8.12 2.44
N VAL A 103 1.14 7.87 3.31
CA VAL A 103 -0.28 7.88 2.94
C VAL A 103 -0.72 9.28 2.47
N GLN A 104 -0.30 10.36 3.14
CA GLN A 104 -0.64 11.72 2.70
C GLN A 104 -0.04 12.05 1.33
N ALA A 105 1.22 11.67 1.07
CA ALA A 105 1.85 11.84 -0.23
C ALA A 105 1.10 11.04 -1.32
N LEU A 106 0.73 9.79 -1.04
CA LEU A 106 -0.04 8.97 -1.97
C LEU A 106 -1.42 9.59 -2.29
N LEU A 107 -2.10 10.15 -1.28
CA LEU A 107 -3.37 10.84 -1.48
C LEU A 107 -3.23 12.14 -2.27
N GLN A 108 -2.07 12.81 -2.22
CA GLN A 108 -1.79 13.94 -3.10
C GLN A 108 -1.65 13.48 -4.55
N GLU A 109 -0.95 12.37 -4.81
CA GLU A 109 -0.87 11.78 -6.15
C GLU A 109 -2.25 11.34 -6.68
N ALA A 110 -3.09 10.75 -5.81
CA ALA A 110 -4.46 10.38 -6.18
C ALA A 110 -5.28 11.60 -6.66
N ARG A 111 -5.16 12.76 -5.99
CA ARG A 111 -5.87 13.99 -6.36
C ARG A 111 -5.39 14.58 -7.69
N LYS A 112 -4.12 14.38 -8.05
CA LYS A 112 -3.56 14.85 -9.33
C LYS A 112 -4.07 14.05 -10.52
N ARG A 113 -4.58 12.83 -10.31
CA ARG A 113 -5.08 11.95 -11.38
C ARG A 113 -6.50 12.36 -11.80
N PRO A 114 -6.72 12.82 -13.04
CA PRO A 114 -8.04 13.21 -13.49
C PRO A 114 -9.05 12.06 -13.39
N GLY A 115 -10.26 12.37 -12.94
CA GLY A 115 -11.36 11.43 -12.83
C GLY A 115 -11.37 10.58 -11.56
N VAL A 116 -10.28 10.49 -10.81
CA VAL A 116 -10.26 9.81 -9.50
C VAL A 116 -11.07 10.64 -8.50
N ARG A 117 -11.99 9.99 -7.79
CA ARG A 117 -12.90 10.57 -6.79
C ARG A 117 -12.68 10.01 -5.41
N LEU A 118 -12.29 8.73 -5.30
CA LEU A 118 -12.12 8.07 -4.02
C LEU A 118 -10.95 7.07 -4.02
N VAL A 119 -10.36 6.88 -2.85
CA VAL A 119 -9.39 5.83 -2.58
C VAL A 119 -10.00 4.83 -1.61
N GLN A 120 -9.85 3.53 -1.90
CA GLN A 120 -10.25 2.44 -1.03
C GLN A 120 -9.02 1.66 -0.56
N LEU A 121 -9.17 0.94 0.54
CA LEU A 121 -8.16 -0.02 1.02
C LEU A 121 -8.83 -1.10 1.87
N THR A 122 -8.06 -2.13 2.17
CA THR A 122 -8.42 -3.11 3.19
C THR A 122 -7.35 -3.15 4.27
N VAL A 123 -7.76 -3.42 5.51
CA VAL A 123 -6.86 -3.69 6.63
C VAL A 123 -7.36 -4.92 7.36
N THR A 124 -6.47 -5.81 7.74
CA THR A 124 -6.81 -7.01 8.51
C THR A 124 -7.40 -6.61 9.86
N ALA A 125 -8.53 -7.20 10.24
CA ALA A 125 -9.16 -6.97 11.54
C ALA A 125 -8.16 -7.34 12.66
N GLY A 126 -8.09 -6.50 13.71
CA GLY A 126 -7.09 -6.61 14.78
C GLY A 126 -5.74 -5.93 14.49
N ASN A 127 -5.52 -5.39 13.29
CA ASN A 127 -4.38 -4.51 13.02
C ASN A 127 -4.68 -3.06 13.42
N ASP A 128 -4.80 -2.83 14.74
CA ASP A 128 -5.23 -1.55 15.31
C ASP A 128 -4.30 -0.38 14.94
N ALA A 129 -3.00 -0.66 14.83
CA ALA A 129 -2.02 0.35 14.44
C ALA A 129 -2.25 0.88 13.01
N ALA A 130 -2.51 -0.01 12.05
CA ALA A 130 -2.82 0.39 10.68
C ALA A 130 -4.21 1.04 10.59
N LEU A 131 -5.22 0.50 11.31
CA LEU A 131 -6.55 1.09 11.37
C LEU A 131 -6.53 2.53 11.88
N ALA A 132 -5.87 2.77 13.03
CA ALA A 132 -5.73 4.10 13.61
C ALA A 132 -4.97 5.06 12.68
N LEU A 133 -3.94 4.57 11.98
CA LEU A 133 -3.24 5.34 10.95
C LEU A 133 -4.19 5.78 9.82
N TYR A 134 -4.96 4.85 9.25
CA TYR A 134 -5.88 5.16 8.15
C TYR A 134 -7.01 6.09 8.59
N GLN A 135 -7.56 5.90 9.79
CA GLN A 135 -8.55 6.81 10.37
C GLN A 135 -7.99 8.23 10.55
N ARG A 136 -6.75 8.38 11.04
CA ARG A 136 -6.06 9.69 11.09
C ARG A 136 -5.83 10.29 9.71
N CYS A 137 -5.70 9.45 8.69
CA CYS A 137 -5.67 9.87 7.30
C CYS A 137 -7.06 10.10 6.70
N GLY A 138 -8.13 10.12 7.49
CA GLY A 138 -9.50 10.43 7.05
C GLY A 138 -10.21 9.30 6.29
N PHE A 139 -9.72 8.06 6.39
CA PHE A 139 -10.45 6.90 5.89
C PHE A 139 -11.52 6.47 6.90
N VAL A 140 -12.67 6.04 6.37
CA VAL A 140 -13.78 5.52 7.15
C VAL A 140 -14.13 4.11 6.69
N GLN A 141 -14.51 3.25 7.64
CA GLN A 141 -14.93 1.88 7.34
C GLN A 141 -16.29 1.88 6.66
N PHE A 142 -16.47 1.02 5.66
CA PHE A 142 -17.76 0.79 4.99
C PHE A 142 -18.15 -0.69 4.91
N GLY A 143 -17.27 -1.61 5.29
CA GLY A 143 -17.56 -3.03 5.22
C GLY A 143 -16.61 -3.90 6.04
N LEU A 144 -16.99 -5.16 6.17
CA LEU A 144 -16.21 -6.25 6.75
C LEU A 144 -16.31 -7.44 5.78
N GLU A 145 -15.16 -7.98 5.37
CA GLU A 145 -15.04 -9.21 4.60
C GLU A 145 -14.62 -10.33 5.54
N PRO A 146 -15.51 -11.28 5.85
CA PRO A 146 -15.18 -12.40 6.73
C PRO A 146 -14.23 -13.38 6.04
N LEU A 147 -13.32 -13.98 6.81
CA LEU A 147 -12.40 -15.03 6.34
C LEU A 147 -11.53 -14.61 5.15
N ALA A 148 -11.21 -13.32 5.04
CA ALA A 148 -10.54 -12.71 3.89
C ALA A 148 -9.09 -13.18 3.68
N VAL A 149 -8.39 -13.54 4.75
CA VAL A 149 -6.99 -14.00 4.70
C VAL A 149 -6.86 -15.26 5.55
N ARG A 150 -6.15 -16.27 5.02
CA ARG A 150 -5.77 -17.47 5.76
C ARG A 150 -4.26 -17.48 6.00
N VAL A 151 -3.84 -17.67 7.25
CA VAL A 151 -2.43 -17.85 7.63
C VAL A 151 -2.32 -19.15 8.42
N GLY A 152 -1.68 -20.16 7.83
CA GLY A 152 -1.66 -21.51 8.40
C GLY A 152 -3.07 -22.10 8.52
N VAL A 153 -3.55 -22.27 9.74
CA VAL A 153 -4.91 -22.78 10.04
C VAL A 153 -5.89 -21.68 10.46
N GLU A 154 -5.40 -20.46 10.69
CA GLU A 154 -6.20 -19.34 11.16
C GLU A 154 -6.75 -18.52 9.99
N TYR A 155 -7.92 -17.93 10.21
CA TYR A 155 -8.60 -17.06 9.26
C TYR A 155 -8.81 -15.69 9.88
N PHE A 156 -8.60 -14.65 9.09
CA PHE A 156 -8.69 -13.26 9.50
C PHE A 156 -9.63 -12.50 8.58
N ASP A 157 -10.46 -11.65 9.18
CA ASP A 157 -11.35 -10.76 8.44
C ASP A 157 -10.61 -9.53 7.93
N LYS A 158 -11.20 -8.83 6.95
CA LYS A 158 -10.73 -7.54 6.47
C LYS A 158 -11.77 -6.45 6.67
N LEU A 159 -11.35 -5.34 7.27
CA LEU A 159 -12.11 -4.10 7.26
C LEU A 159 -11.89 -3.43 5.90
N HIS A 160 -12.98 -3.01 5.26
CA HIS A 160 -12.94 -2.21 4.05
C HIS A 160 -13.08 -0.73 4.42
N LEU A 161 -12.14 0.07 3.95
CA LEU A 161 -12.10 1.50 4.22
C LEU A 161 -12.08 2.30 2.92
N TRP A 162 -12.63 3.51 2.99
CA TRP A 162 -12.61 4.43 1.87
C TRP A 162 -12.45 5.88 2.32
N ARG A 163 -12.00 6.73 1.41
CA ARG A 163 -11.90 8.17 1.56
C ARG A 163 -12.15 8.85 0.23
N GLU A 164 -12.90 9.94 0.24
CA GLU A 164 -13.02 10.83 -0.92
C GLU A 164 -11.73 11.66 -1.12
N VAL A 165 -11.28 11.76 -2.38
CA VAL A 165 -10.12 12.52 -2.82
C VAL A 165 -10.52 13.47 -3.93
N VAL A 166 -11.32 14.48 -3.59
CA VAL A 166 -11.65 15.53 -4.56
C VAL A 166 -10.41 16.38 -4.80
N SER A 167 -10.11 16.66 -6.07
CA SER A 167 -9.17 17.71 -6.43
C SER A 167 -9.66 19.02 -5.81
N PRO A 168 -8.79 19.88 -5.23
CA PRO A 168 -9.21 21.25 -4.96
C PRO A 168 -9.76 21.84 -6.27
N LEU A 169 -10.93 22.46 -6.16
CA LEU A 169 -11.60 23.19 -7.23
C LEU A 169 -10.70 24.31 -7.76
#